data_AF-A0A7Y7B5M2-F1
#
_entry.id   AF-A0A7Y7B5M2-F1
#
_cell.length_a   1.000
_cell.length_b   1.000
_cell.length_c   1.000
_cell.angle_alpha   90.00
_cell.angle_beta   90.00
_cell.angle_gamma   90.00
#
_symmetry.space_group_name_H-M   'P 1'
#
loop_
_entity.id
_entity.type
_entity.pdbx_description
1 polymer ?
#
loop_
_entity_poly.entity_id
_entity_poly.type
_entity_poly.pdbx_seq_one_letter_code
_entity_poly.pdbx_strand_id
1 'polypeptide(L)'
;MSWPPFSPDEAYADLTGFSHGAGGIGWALVHLGVATGHPEYVAAGRKAFAYENRHFDTAEHDWYDLRTDNGAAVKGARHFANAWCNGAAGIGLARITSWAALGKTDDDLLLDAHRALSATLRNFPRLKNHTLCHGTSGNAELLLRFAALRAEPAFQLEANVQVQALWRSFEDAESGTAEHSADFFPGLMLGISGFGMHLLRLAAPDRVPSALLLEPLPHPEP
;
A
#
# COMPACT_ATOMS: atom_id res chain seq x y z
N MET A 1 -11.97 10.73 -9.48
CA MET A 1 -12.77 10.24 -8.35
C MET A 1 -11.81 9.85 -7.25
N SER A 2 -11.76 10.64 -6.18
CA SER A 2 -11.14 10.30 -4.90
C SER A 2 -12.14 10.59 -3.78
N TRP A 3 -11.86 10.13 -2.56
CA TRP A 3 -12.61 10.62 -1.42
C TRP A 3 -12.25 12.09 -1.19
N PRO A 4 -13.21 12.97 -0.86
CA PRO A 4 -12.88 14.36 -0.59
C PRO A 4 -11.94 14.44 0.61
N PRO A 5 -10.90 15.30 0.56
CA PRO A 5 -10.10 15.58 1.74
C PRO A 5 -10.96 16.19 2.85
N PHE A 6 -10.43 16.24 4.07
CA PHE A 6 -11.16 16.81 5.20
C PHE A 6 -11.42 18.31 4.98
N SER A 7 -10.46 19.00 4.34
CA SER A 7 -10.60 20.39 3.91
C SER A 7 -10.36 20.54 2.41
N PRO A 8 -11.16 21.36 1.67
CA PRO A 8 -11.04 21.51 0.22
C PRO A 8 -9.66 21.98 -0.26
N ASP A 9 -8.93 22.73 0.57
CA ASP A 9 -7.62 23.30 0.23
C ASP A 9 -6.44 22.34 0.44
N GLU A 10 -6.70 21.12 0.94
CA GLU A 10 -5.67 20.11 1.21
C GLU A 10 -5.16 19.40 -0.05
N ALA A 11 -5.86 19.51 -1.19
CA ALA A 11 -5.47 18.88 -2.44
C ALA A 11 -5.86 19.74 -3.64
N TYR A 12 -5.00 19.80 -4.66
CA TYR A 12 -5.27 20.56 -5.88
C TYR A 12 -5.92 19.73 -7.01
N ALA A 13 -6.14 18.43 -6.77
CA ALA A 13 -6.83 17.50 -7.65
C ALA A 13 -7.33 16.27 -6.85
N ASP A 14 -8.09 15.37 -7.50
CA ASP A 14 -8.49 14.10 -6.88
C ASP A 14 -7.24 13.28 -6.51
N LEU A 15 -7.15 12.83 -5.26
CA LEU A 15 -5.96 12.18 -4.71
C LEU A 15 -5.60 10.84 -5.40
N THR A 16 -4.33 10.48 -5.33
CA THR A 16 -3.80 9.14 -5.66
C THR A 16 -3.66 8.28 -4.41
N GLY A 17 -3.49 6.96 -4.59
CA GLY A 17 -3.25 6.01 -3.50
C GLY A 17 -4.49 5.23 -3.06
N PHE A 18 -4.30 4.36 -2.06
CA PHE A 18 -5.32 3.38 -1.67
C PHE A 18 -6.36 3.94 -0.69
N SER A 19 -5.94 4.66 0.36
CA SER A 19 -6.87 5.01 1.46
C SER A 19 -7.90 6.06 1.04
N HIS A 20 -7.43 7.14 0.40
CA HIS A 20 -8.27 8.27 0.03
C HIS A 20 -8.29 8.56 -1.47
N GLY A 21 -7.51 7.81 -2.26
CA GLY A 21 -7.25 8.12 -3.66
C GLY A 21 -8.04 7.29 -4.67
N ALA A 22 -7.82 7.62 -5.94
CA ALA A 22 -8.40 6.92 -7.08
C ALA A 22 -8.03 5.43 -7.14
N GLY A 23 -6.84 5.03 -6.65
CA GLY A 23 -6.41 3.64 -6.57
C GLY A 23 -7.33 2.78 -5.72
N GLY A 24 -7.71 3.23 -4.52
CA GLY A 24 -8.64 2.50 -3.65
C GLY A 24 -10.05 2.40 -4.22
N ILE A 25 -10.55 3.49 -4.81
CA ILE A 25 -11.85 3.51 -5.47
C ILE A 25 -11.86 2.57 -6.68
N GLY A 26 -10.80 2.62 -7.49
CA GLY A 26 -10.65 1.75 -8.65
C GLY A 26 -10.63 0.27 -8.26
N TRP A 27 -9.88 -0.07 -7.22
CA TRP A 27 -9.84 -1.41 -6.64
C TRP A 27 -11.23 -1.87 -6.17
N ALA A 28 -11.94 -1.05 -5.39
CA ALA A 28 -13.26 -1.39 -4.89
C ALA A 28 -14.28 -1.62 -6.03
N LEU A 29 -14.25 -0.78 -7.07
CA LEU A 29 -15.13 -0.89 -8.23
C LEU A 29 -14.83 -2.13 -9.09
N VAL A 30 -13.55 -2.46 -9.29
CA VAL A 30 -13.17 -3.70 -10.00
C VAL A 30 -13.67 -4.92 -9.23
N HIS A 31 -13.39 -4.99 -7.93
CA HIS A 31 -13.80 -6.12 -7.10
C HIS A 31 -15.32 -6.25 -7.01
N LEU A 32 -16.06 -5.13 -6.89
CA LEU A 32 -17.52 -5.11 -6.94
C LEU A 32 -18.04 -5.63 -8.29
N GLY A 33 -17.49 -5.15 -9.40
CA GLY A 33 -17.89 -5.57 -10.74
C GLY A 33 -17.68 -7.05 -10.99
N VAL A 34 -16.55 -7.60 -10.53
CA VAL A 34 -16.27 -9.05 -10.59
C VAL A 34 -17.25 -9.83 -9.72
N ALA A 35 -17.48 -9.41 -8.48
CA ALA A 35 -18.34 -10.12 -7.54
C ALA A 35 -19.83 -10.12 -7.95
N THR A 36 -20.26 -9.09 -8.66
CA THR A 36 -21.68 -8.91 -9.03
C THR A 36 -21.97 -9.18 -10.51
N GLY A 37 -20.94 -9.39 -11.34
CA GLY A 37 -21.09 -9.61 -12.79
C GLY A 37 -21.43 -8.35 -13.59
N HIS A 38 -21.19 -7.15 -13.03
CA HIS A 38 -21.51 -5.86 -13.63
C HIS A 38 -20.28 -5.20 -14.27
N PRO A 39 -20.10 -5.31 -15.60
CA PRO A 39 -18.89 -4.82 -16.30
C PRO A 39 -18.73 -3.28 -16.24
N GLU A 40 -19.80 -2.53 -16.00
CA GLU A 40 -19.78 -1.09 -15.84
C GLU A 40 -18.93 -0.65 -14.64
N TYR A 41 -18.92 -1.42 -13.55
CA TYR A 41 -18.09 -1.14 -12.37
C TYR A 41 -16.62 -1.42 -12.67
N VAL A 42 -16.31 -2.51 -13.37
CA VAL A 42 -14.96 -2.79 -13.84
C VAL A 42 -14.46 -1.66 -14.75
N ALA A 43 -15.29 -1.20 -15.70
CA ALA A 43 -14.96 -0.09 -16.58
C ALA A 43 -14.73 1.22 -15.81
N ALA A 44 -15.53 1.50 -14.79
CA ALA A 44 -15.35 2.66 -13.92
C ALA A 44 -14.04 2.58 -13.11
N GLY A 45 -13.72 1.40 -12.57
CA GLY A 45 -12.46 1.18 -11.84
C GLY A 45 -11.23 1.36 -12.71
N ARG A 46 -11.26 0.86 -13.95
CA ARG A 46 -10.20 1.10 -14.95
C ARG A 46 -10.00 2.57 -15.26
N LYS A 47 -11.08 3.36 -15.35
CA LYS A 47 -10.99 4.82 -15.53
C LYS A 47 -10.34 5.50 -14.34
N ALA A 48 -10.59 5.04 -13.11
CA ALA A 48 -9.92 5.56 -11.93
C ALA A 48 -8.41 5.29 -11.96
N PHE A 49 -7.99 4.09 -12.37
CA PHE A 49 -6.59 3.75 -12.57
C PHE A 49 -5.93 4.59 -13.68
N ALA A 50 -6.62 4.77 -14.81
CA ALA A 50 -6.14 5.61 -15.91
C ALA A 50 -5.99 7.08 -15.51
N TYR A 51 -6.87 7.60 -14.64
CA TYR A 51 -6.71 8.92 -14.03
C TYR A 51 -5.45 8.97 -13.16
N GLU A 52 -5.29 8.01 -12.24
CA GLU A 52 -4.15 7.94 -11.33
C GLU A 52 -2.81 7.87 -12.09
N ASN A 53 -2.76 7.16 -13.21
CA ASN A 53 -1.57 7.05 -14.06
C ASN A 53 -1.13 8.36 -14.73
N ARG A 54 -2.02 9.36 -14.84
CA ARG A 54 -1.62 10.72 -15.29
C ARG A 54 -0.67 11.41 -14.31
N HIS A 55 -0.63 10.90 -13.09
CA HIS A 55 0.23 11.40 -12.02
C HIS A 55 1.50 10.55 -11.83
N PHE A 56 1.77 9.60 -12.74
CA PHE A 56 3.05 8.94 -12.79
C PHE A 56 4.12 9.87 -13.38
N ASP A 57 5.17 10.11 -12.62
CA ASP A 57 6.37 10.82 -13.07
C ASP A 57 7.34 9.82 -13.70
N THR A 58 7.60 9.98 -15.00
CA THR A 58 8.49 9.07 -15.74
C THR A 58 9.97 9.25 -15.37
N ALA A 59 10.38 10.42 -14.86
CA ALA A 59 11.76 10.67 -14.46
C ALA A 59 12.04 10.08 -13.07
N GLU A 60 11.10 10.24 -12.14
CA GLU A 60 11.20 9.69 -10.78
C GLU A 60 10.73 8.22 -10.70
N HIS A 61 10.06 7.73 -11.74
CA HIS A 61 9.42 6.41 -11.79
C HIS A 61 8.53 6.16 -10.56
N ASP A 62 7.64 7.09 -10.27
CA ASP A 62 6.75 7.05 -9.09
C ASP A 62 5.52 7.98 -9.28
N TRP A 63 4.51 7.86 -8.43
CA TRP A 63 3.31 8.70 -8.44
C TRP A 63 3.43 9.83 -7.43
N TYR A 64 3.33 11.08 -7.89
CA TYR A 64 3.43 12.23 -6.99
C TYR A 64 2.15 12.43 -6.17
N ASP A 65 2.32 12.94 -4.94
CA ASP A 65 1.24 13.30 -4.04
C ASP A 65 0.61 14.63 -4.48
N LEU A 66 -0.73 14.65 -4.49
CA LEU A 66 -1.55 15.77 -4.92
C LEU A 66 -2.00 16.67 -3.76
N ARG A 67 -1.55 16.36 -2.55
CA ARG A 67 -1.75 17.21 -1.38
C ARG A 67 -0.93 18.49 -1.47
N THR A 68 -1.50 19.58 -0.96
CA THR A 68 -0.89 20.92 -0.95
C THR A 68 0.16 21.08 0.14
N ASP A 69 -0.06 20.45 1.30
CA ASP A 69 0.93 20.32 2.37
C ASP A 69 1.49 18.90 2.37
N ASN A 70 2.55 18.72 1.59
CA ASN A 70 3.18 17.43 1.35
C ASN A 70 4.63 17.41 1.84
N GLY A 71 5.04 18.39 2.65
CA GLY A 71 6.40 18.46 3.20
C GLY A 71 7.52 18.60 2.16
N ALA A 72 7.20 18.97 0.91
CA ALA A 72 8.22 19.20 -0.12
C ALA A 72 9.18 20.31 0.32
N ALA A 73 10.47 19.99 0.41
CA ALA A 73 11.51 20.93 0.85
C ALA A 73 11.64 22.17 -0.06
N VAL A 74 11.15 22.06 -1.31
CA VAL A 74 11.16 23.13 -2.30
C VAL A 74 9.73 23.38 -2.77
N LYS A 75 9.30 24.64 -2.70
CA LYS A 75 7.98 25.07 -3.17
C LYS A 75 7.82 24.76 -4.66
N GLY A 76 6.82 23.96 -5.00
CA GLY A 76 6.53 23.54 -6.38
C GLY A 76 7.23 22.25 -6.82
N ALA A 77 8.06 21.64 -5.97
CA ALA A 77 8.58 20.30 -6.22
C ALA A 77 7.50 19.24 -5.96
N ARG A 78 7.55 18.15 -6.72
CA ARG A 78 6.70 16.98 -6.51
C ARG A 78 7.15 16.23 -5.25
N HIS A 79 6.19 15.83 -4.42
CA HIS A 79 6.42 14.95 -3.27
C HIS A 79 5.95 13.53 -3.60
N PHE A 80 6.59 12.51 -3.01
CA PHE A 80 6.27 11.10 -3.21
C PHE A 80 6.16 10.41 -1.85
N ALA A 81 4.94 10.08 -1.44
CA ALA A 81 4.63 9.73 -0.05
C ALA A 81 5.00 8.31 0.40
N ASN A 82 5.42 7.44 -0.52
CA ASN A 82 6.04 6.14 -0.22
C ASN A 82 5.28 5.27 0.80
N ALA A 83 3.95 5.30 0.79
CA ALA A 83 3.11 4.61 1.77
C ALA A 83 1.97 3.79 1.12
N TRP A 84 1.35 2.91 1.92
CA TRP A 84 0.11 2.24 1.55
C TRP A 84 -1.05 3.24 1.41
N CYS A 85 -1.25 4.12 2.39
CA CYS A 85 -2.38 5.04 2.35
C CYS A 85 -2.30 6.03 1.18
N ASN A 86 -1.10 6.55 0.92
CA ASN A 86 -0.77 7.44 -0.19
C ASN A 86 0.62 7.09 -0.76
N GLY A 87 0.66 6.60 -1.99
CA GLY A 87 1.90 6.32 -2.71
C GLY A 87 1.96 4.93 -3.33
N ALA A 88 3.15 4.60 -3.84
CA ALA A 88 3.39 3.43 -4.67
C ALA A 88 2.91 2.11 -4.05
N ALA A 89 3.10 1.89 -2.74
CA ALA A 89 2.74 0.61 -2.13
C ALA A 89 1.23 0.32 -2.23
N GLY A 90 0.39 1.32 -1.91
CA GLY A 90 -1.06 1.21 -2.03
C GLY A 90 -1.53 1.11 -3.49
N ILE A 91 -0.92 1.90 -4.37
CA ILE A 91 -1.22 1.86 -5.82
C ILE A 91 -0.91 0.45 -6.36
N GLY A 92 0.27 -0.08 -6.08
CA GLY A 92 0.68 -1.42 -6.51
C GLY A 92 -0.25 -2.51 -5.99
N LEU A 93 -0.69 -2.40 -4.73
CA LEU A 93 -1.64 -3.33 -4.12
C LEU A 93 -2.99 -3.32 -4.84
N ALA A 94 -3.52 -2.14 -5.13
CA ALA A 94 -4.75 -1.99 -5.91
C ALA A 94 -4.61 -2.64 -7.30
N ARG A 95 -3.48 -2.43 -7.98
CA ARG A 95 -3.23 -2.95 -9.34
C ARG A 95 -3.06 -4.47 -9.38
N ILE A 96 -2.19 -5.03 -8.55
CA ILE A 96 -1.88 -6.48 -8.61
C ILE A 96 -3.09 -7.35 -8.21
N THR A 97 -3.88 -6.89 -7.26
CA THR A 97 -5.10 -7.59 -6.83
C THR A 97 -6.23 -7.46 -7.86
N SER A 98 -6.39 -6.28 -8.47
CA SER A 98 -7.33 -6.10 -9.59
C SER A 98 -6.94 -6.94 -10.81
N TRP A 99 -5.64 -7.01 -11.15
CA TRP A 99 -5.12 -7.89 -12.20
C TRP A 99 -5.49 -9.35 -11.94
N ALA A 100 -5.30 -9.82 -10.70
CA ALA A 100 -5.68 -11.18 -10.32
C ALA A 100 -7.20 -11.41 -10.37
N ALA A 101 -8.00 -10.47 -9.86
CA ALA A 101 -9.46 -10.53 -9.88
C ALA A 101 -10.04 -10.58 -11.31
N LEU A 102 -9.34 -9.96 -12.27
CA LEU A 102 -9.72 -9.94 -13.68
C LEU A 102 -9.13 -11.10 -14.50
N GLY A 103 -8.64 -12.14 -13.83
CA GLY A 103 -8.19 -13.37 -14.48
C GLY A 103 -6.74 -13.35 -14.96
N LYS A 104 -5.90 -12.42 -14.47
CA LYS A 104 -4.45 -12.36 -14.73
C LYS A 104 -4.07 -12.08 -16.19
N THR A 105 -4.92 -11.42 -16.95
CA THR A 105 -4.73 -11.16 -18.40
C THR A 105 -4.46 -9.69 -18.75
N ASP A 106 -4.44 -8.82 -17.76
CA ASP A 106 -4.34 -7.38 -17.97
C ASP A 106 -2.89 -6.88 -17.81
N ASP A 107 -2.18 -6.79 -18.93
CA ASP A 107 -0.76 -6.41 -18.94
C ASP A 107 -0.52 -4.97 -18.46
N ASP A 108 -1.47 -4.06 -18.64
CA ASP A 108 -1.35 -2.66 -18.19
C ASP A 108 -1.41 -2.59 -16.65
N LEU A 109 -2.38 -3.28 -16.04
CA LEU A 109 -2.45 -3.37 -14.58
C LEU A 109 -1.19 -4.04 -14.00
N LEU A 110 -0.71 -5.07 -14.68
CA LEU A 110 0.49 -5.78 -14.25
C LEU A 110 1.73 -4.89 -14.36
N LEU A 111 1.88 -4.12 -15.44
CA LEU A 111 2.97 -3.17 -15.63
C LEU A 111 2.98 -2.10 -14.53
N ASP A 112 1.82 -1.51 -14.24
CA ASP A 112 1.71 -0.51 -13.17
C ASP A 112 2.02 -1.10 -11.80
N ALA A 113 1.60 -2.33 -11.54
CA ALA A 113 1.94 -3.03 -10.30
C ALA A 113 3.47 -3.19 -10.15
N HIS A 114 4.21 -3.53 -11.21
CA HIS A 114 5.67 -3.64 -11.14
C HIS A 114 6.36 -2.29 -10.97
N ARG A 115 5.86 -1.23 -11.62
CA ARG A 115 6.35 0.13 -11.41
C ARG A 115 6.20 0.54 -9.96
N ALA A 116 5.02 0.30 -9.38
CA ALA A 116 4.74 0.53 -7.98
C ALA A 116 5.66 -0.30 -7.07
N LEU A 117 5.82 -1.60 -7.33
CA LEU A 117 6.73 -2.46 -6.58
C LEU A 117 8.18 -1.95 -6.61
N SER A 118 8.65 -1.53 -7.78
CA SER A 118 10.00 -0.97 -7.96
C SER A 118 10.19 0.32 -7.17
N ALA A 119 9.20 1.22 -7.21
CA ALA A 119 9.20 2.44 -6.41
C ALA A 119 9.17 2.13 -4.90
N THR A 120 8.35 1.17 -4.46
CA THR A 120 8.29 0.74 -3.07
C THR A 120 9.62 0.18 -2.59
N LEU A 121 10.24 -0.74 -3.34
CA LEU A 121 11.56 -1.32 -3.04
C LEU A 121 12.66 -0.25 -2.94
N ARG A 122 12.70 0.67 -3.90
CA ARG A 122 13.67 1.78 -3.90
C ARG A 122 13.56 2.66 -2.65
N ASN A 123 12.36 2.83 -2.11
CA ASN A 123 12.08 3.72 -0.99
C ASN A 123 12.08 3.03 0.38
N PHE A 124 12.10 1.70 0.45
CA PHE A 124 12.14 0.96 1.73
C PHE A 124 13.25 1.42 2.70
N PRO A 125 14.51 1.60 2.26
CA PRO A 125 15.59 2.06 3.15
C PRO A 125 15.37 3.46 3.75
N ARG A 126 14.43 4.24 3.22
CA ARG A 126 14.09 5.60 3.68
C ARG A 126 12.98 5.61 4.72
N LEU A 127 12.29 4.48 4.94
CA LEU A 127 11.21 4.37 5.92
C LEU A 127 11.79 4.35 7.33
N LYS A 128 11.34 5.31 8.15
CA LYS A 128 11.69 5.41 9.59
C LYS A 128 10.52 5.07 10.51
N ASN A 129 9.45 4.56 9.93
CA ASN A 129 8.20 4.25 10.59
C ASN A 129 7.80 2.82 10.25
N HIS A 130 7.26 2.08 11.21
CA HIS A 130 6.90 0.67 11.04
C HIS A 130 5.39 0.42 10.98
N THR A 131 4.55 1.46 10.95
CA THR A 131 3.09 1.29 11.00
C THR A 131 2.51 0.67 9.73
N LEU A 132 1.28 0.16 9.82
CA LEU A 132 0.56 -0.38 8.66
C LEU A 132 0.13 0.70 7.67
N CYS A 133 -0.18 1.90 8.14
CA CYS A 133 -0.69 2.98 7.28
C CYS A 133 0.39 3.50 6.30
N HIS A 134 1.58 3.80 6.81
CA HIS A 134 2.65 4.48 6.07
C HIS A 134 4.05 4.09 6.55
N GLY A 135 4.23 2.82 6.88
CA GLY A 135 5.50 2.30 7.36
C GLY A 135 5.91 1.00 6.69
N THR A 136 7.03 0.45 7.16
CA THR A 136 7.61 -0.81 6.70
C THR A 136 6.57 -1.93 6.63
N SER A 137 5.76 -2.07 7.69
CA SER A 137 4.73 -3.10 7.80
C SER A 137 3.68 -2.99 6.70
N GLY A 138 3.23 -1.77 6.40
CA GLY A 138 2.25 -1.53 5.35
C GLY A 138 2.78 -1.81 3.96
N ASN A 139 3.99 -1.31 3.68
CA ASN A 139 4.61 -1.47 2.37
C ASN A 139 5.00 -2.92 2.08
N ALA A 140 5.29 -3.72 3.11
CA ALA A 140 5.62 -5.13 2.95
C ALA A 140 4.44 -5.98 2.46
N GLU A 141 3.19 -5.53 2.63
CA GLU A 141 2.03 -6.25 2.11
C GLU A 141 2.07 -6.34 0.57
N LEU A 142 2.63 -5.33 -0.13
CA LEU A 142 2.81 -5.39 -1.58
C LEU A 142 3.77 -6.52 -1.99
N LEU A 143 4.86 -6.69 -1.26
CA LEU A 143 5.84 -7.76 -1.49
C LEU A 143 5.20 -9.14 -1.30
N LEU A 144 4.42 -9.32 -0.22
CA LEU A 144 3.69 -10.56 0.03
C LEU A 144 2.70 -10.87 -1.10
N ARG A 145 2.01 -9.86 -1.65
CA ARG A 145 1.08 -10.07 -2.77
C ARG A 145 1.78 -10.46 -4.05
N PHE A 146 2.92 -9.85 -4.37
CA PHE A 146 3.73 -10.26 -5.50
C PHE A 146 4.23 -11.69 -5.33
N ALA A 147 4.76 -12.04 -4.15
CA ALA A 147 5.20 -13.41 -3.87
C ALA A 147 4.10 -14.44 -4.14
N ALA A 148 2.88 -14.20 -3.63
CA ALA A 148 1.76 -15.11 -3.80
C ALA A 148 1.19 -15.13 -5.22
N LEU A 149 0.89 -13.98 -5.82
CA LEU A 149 0.15 -13.90 -7.09
C LEU A 149 1.02 -14.17 -8.32
N ARG A 150 2.34 -13.93 -8.21
CA ARG A 150 3.32 -14.12 -9.28
C ARG A 150 4.27 -15.30 -9.06
N ALA A 151 4.14 -16.02 -7.94
CA ALA A 151 5.03 -17.11 -7.57
C ALA A 151 6.50 -16.67 -7.50
N GLU A 152 6.74 -15.49 -6.90
CA GLU A 152 8.06 -14.86 -6.76
C GLU A 152 8.50 -14.85 -5.29
N PRO A 153 8.95 -16.00 -4.73
CA PRO A 153 9.22 -16.14 -3.29
C PRO A 153 10.33 -15.21 -2.78
N ALA A 154 11.16 -14.68 -3.68
CA ALA A 154 12.17 -13.67 -3.34
C ALA A 154 11.56 -12.43 -2.66
N PHE A 155 10.33 -12.04 -3.00
CA PHE A 155 9.67 -10.90 -2.35
C PHE A 155 9.20 -11.22 -0.93
N GLN A 156 8.87 -12.48 -0.63
CA GLN A 156 8.59 -12.87 0.75
C GLN A 156 9.88 -12.85 1.59
N LEU A 157 11.01 -13.28 1.02
CA LEU A 157 12.31 -13.15 1.67
C LEU A 157 12.65 -11.67 1.93
N GLU A 158 12.43 -10.80 0.95
CA GLU A 158 12.64 -9.37 1.12
C GLU A 158 11.74 -8.79 2.22
N ALA A 159 10.46 -9.14 2.27
CA ALA A 159 9.55 -8.72 3.35
C ALA A 159 10.07 -9.17 4.74
N ASN A 160 10.62 -10.38 4.83
CA ASN A 160 11.26 -10.88 6.05
C ASN A 160 12.55 -10.15 6.42
N VAL A 161 13.31 -9.63 5.45
CA VAL A 161 14.49 -8.79 5.72
C VAL A 161 14.06 -7.46 6.33
N GLN A 162 13.00 -6.85 5.79
CA GLN A 162 12.53 -5.54 6.23
C GLN A 162 12.01 -5.54 7.68
N VAL A 163 11.53 -6.68 8.20
CA VAL A 163 11.10 -6.81 9.60
C VAL A 163 12.26 -6.74 10.61
N GLN A 164 13.50 -6.97 10.17
CA GLN A 164 14.67 -6.96 11.07
C GLN A 164 14.88 -5.58 11.72
N ALA A 165 14.57 -4.50 11.00
CA ALA A 165 14.63 -3.14 11.55
C ALA A 165 13.60 -2.94 12.67
N LEU A 166 12.38 -3.45 12.49
CA LEU A 166 11.34 -3.43 13.51
C LEU A 166 11.76 -4.24 14.74
N TRP A 167 12.33 -5.43 14.55
CA TRP A 167 12.80 -6.26 15.67
C TRP A 167 13.87 -5.56 16.52
N ARG A 168 14.89 -4.98 15.87
CA ARG A 168 15.92 -4.19 16.56
C ARG A 168 15.32 -3.02 17.33
N SER A 169 14.32 -2.34 16.75
CA SER A 169 13.65 -1.24 17.46
C SER A 169 12.97 -1.68 18.75
N PHE A 170 12.46 -2.92 18.83
CA PHE A 170 11.92 -3.47 20.06
C PHE A 170 13.02 -3.81 21.07
N GLU A 171 14.13 -4.39 20.64
CA GLU A 171 15.29 -4.69 21.50
C GLU A 171 15.91 -3.40 22.08
N ASP A 172 16.01 -2.35 21.26
CA ASP A 172 16.51 -1.03 21.69
C ASP A 172 15.56 -0.37 22.69
N ALA A 173 14.25 -0.50 22.49
CA ALA A 173 13.23 -0.01 23.42
C ALA A 173 13.25 -0.76 24.75
N GLU A 174 13.40 -2.10 24.72
CA GLU A 174 13.49 -2.94 25.93
C GLU A 174 14.77 -2.67 26.72
N SER A 175 15.89 -2.44 26.03
CA SER A 175 17.19 -2.11 26.64
C SER A 175 17.29 -0.67 27.17
N GLY A 176 16.24 0.16 26.98
CA GLY A 176 16.23 1.56 27.38
C GLY A 176 17.21 2.44 26.61
N THR A 177 17.69 1.95 25.45
CA THR A 177 18.65 2.66 24.59
C THR A 177 17.94 3.49 23.51
N ALA A 178 16.64 3.31 23.32
CA ALA A 178 15.81 4.16 22.48
C ALA A 178 15.53 5.51 23.17
N GLU A 179 15.91 6.61 22.51
CA GLU A 179 15.69 7.99 22.99
C GLU A 179 14.20 8.39 23.00
N HIS A 180 13.33 7.57 22.42
CA HIS A 180 11.89 7.72 22.43
C HIS A 180 11.25 6.33 22.47
N SER A 181 10.93 5.82 23.66
CA SER A 181 9.83 4.87 23.76
C SER A 181 8.59 5.58 23.25
N ALA A 182 8.24 5.39 21.98
CA ALA A 182 6.98 5.89 21.44
C ALA A 182 5.87 5.43 22.39
N ASP A 183 5.12 6.39 22.94
CA ASP A 183 4.04 6.12 23.89
C ASP A 183 3.19 4.96 23.39
N PHE A 184 2.90 4.01 24.28
CA PHE A 184 2.10 2.82 23.97
C PHE A 184 0.79 3.24 23.26
N PHE A 185 0.74 3.01 21.95
CA PHE A 185 -0.43 3.31 21.13
C PHE A 185 -0.97 2.01 20.52
N PRO A 186 -2.07 1.43 21.05
CA PRO A 186 -2.56 0.12 20.64
C PRO A 186 -3.36 0.14 19.32
N GLY A 187 -3.21 1.16 18.48
CA GLY A 187 -3.92 1.27 17.20
C GLY A 187 -3.44 0.27 16.16
N LEU A 188 -4.35 -0.24 15.33
CA LEU A 188 -4.00 -1.13 14.22
C LEU A 188 -3.20 -0.42 13.13
N MET A 189 -3.69 0.71 12.64
CA MET A 189 -3.09 1.38 11.47
C MET A 189 -1.84 2.19 11.80
N LEU A 190 -1.76 2.75 13.01
CA LEU A 190 -0.72 3.70 13.43
C LEU A 190 0.05 3.25 14.68
N GLY A 191 -0.23 2.06 15.19
CA GLY A 191 0.28 1.62 16.48
C GLY A 191 0.81 0.19 16.48
N ILE A 192 1.13 -0.28 17.68
CA ILE A 192 1.81 -1.55 17.91
C ILE A 192 0.98 -2.77 17.50
N SER A 193 -0.35 -2.66 17.51
CA SER A 193 -1.24 -3.72 17.03
C SER A 193 -1.03 -3.98 15.53
N GLY A 194 -0.65 -2.95 14.76
CA GLY A 194 -0.24 -3.08 13.37
C GLY A 194 1.05 -3.86 13.17
N PHE A 195 2.00 -3.72 14.10
CA PHE A 195 3.25 -4.50 14.09
C PHE A 195 2.96 -5.98 14.31
N GLY A 196 2.12 -6.29 15.31
CA GLY A 196 1.67 -7.66 15.56
C GLY A 196 0.95 -8.28 14.36
N MET A 197 0.03 -7.52 13.74
CA MET A 197 -0.65 -7.96 12.51
C MET A 197 0.33 -8.26 11.38
N HIS A 198 1.33 -7.41 11.18
CA HIS A 198 2.36 -7.61 10.16
C HIS A 198 3.19 -8.87 10.41
N LEU A 199 3.61 -9.12 11.65
CA LEU A 199 4.34 -10.34 12.02
C LEU A 199 3.52 -11.61 11.74
N LEU A 200 2.21 -11.58 12.06
CA LEU A 200 1.30 -12.68 11.73
C LEU A 200 1.19 -12.89 10.21
N ARG A 201 1.07 -11.80 9.44
CA ARG A 201 1.06 -11.84 7.96
C ARG A 201 2.33 -12.44 7.37
N LEU A 202 3.51 -12.10 7.92
CA LEU A 202 4.79 -12.67 7.47
C LEU A 202 4.89 -14.17 7.79
N ALA A 203 4.45 -14.57 8.98
CA ALA A 203 4.54 -15.96 9.44
C ALA A 203 3.58 -16.91 8.71
N ALA A 204 2.39 -16.43 8.36
CA ALA A 204 1.37 -17.25 7.71
C ALA A 204 0.50 -16.44 6.71
N PRO A 205 1.08 -16.00 5.58
CA PRO A 205 0.40 -15.13 4.62
C PRO A 205 -0.83 -15.78 3.96
N ASP A 206 -0.93 -17.10 3.96
CA ASP A 206 -2.10 -17.82 3.42
C ASP A 206 -3.22 -18.03 4.45
N ARG A 207 -2.96 -17.75 5.74
CA ARG A 207 -3.92 -17.98 6.84
C ARG A 207 -4.40 -16.70 7.49
N VAL A 208 -3.55 -15.67 7.51
CA VAL A 208 -3.84 -14.40 8.16
C VAL A 208 -4.34 -13.42 7.10
N PRO A 209 -5.58 -12.92 7.14
CA PRO A 209 -6.08 -12.01 6.13
C PRO A 209 -5.37 -10.65 6.18
N SER A 210 -5.24 -10.00 5.03
CA SER A 210 -4.71 -8.65 4.96
C SER A 210 -5.75 -7.62 5.35
N ALA A 211 -5.50 -6.93 6.47
CA ALA A 211 -6.28 -5.77 6.87
C ALA A 211 -6.22 -4.64 5.82
N LEU A 212 -5.12 -4.53 5.07
CA LEU A 212 -4.88 -3.49 4.06
C LEU A 212 -5.64 -3.72 2.75
N LEU A 213 -6.14 -4.93 2.54
CA LEU A 213 -6.99 -5.32 1.41
C LEU A 213 -8.43 -5.66 1.85
N LEU A 214 -8.76 -5.42 3.13
CA LEU A 214 -10.07 -5.71 3.72
C LEU A 214 -10.50 -7.17 3.51
N GLU A 215 -9.55 -8.10 3.58
CA GLU A 215 -9.84 -9.51 3.37
C GLU A 215 -10.66 -10.09 4.53
N PRO A 216 -11.67 -10.93 4.24
CA PRO A 216 -12.41 -11.62 5.29
C PRO A 216 -11.53 -12.69 5.94
N LEU A 217 -11.88 -13.09 7.17
CA LEU A 217 -11.27 -14.26 7.80
C LEU A 217 -11.54 -15.51 6.94
N PRO A 218 -10.57 -16.44 6.82
CA PRO A 218 -10.84 -17.74 6.22
C PRO A 218 -12.00 -18.39 6.97
N HIS A 219 -13.03 -18.82 6.25
CA HIS A 219 -14.05 -19.66 6.86
C HIS A 219 -13.38 -20.96 7.32
N PRO A 220 -13.62 -21.42 8.57
CA PRO A 220 -13.22 -22.78 8.91
C PRO A 220 -13.92 -23.73 7.91
N GLU A 221 -13.16 -24.61 7.27
CA GLU A 221 -13.77 -25.65 6.44
C GLU A 221 -14.77 -26.45 7.28
N PRO A 222 -15.96 -26.76 6.75
CA PRO A 222 -17.00 -27.50 7.46
C PRO A 222 -16.58 -28.92 7.82
#